data_AF-A0A7J4JLG3-F1
#
_entry.id   AF-A0A7J4JLG3-F1
#
_cell.length_a   1.000
_cell.length_b   1.000
_cell.length_c   1.000
_cell.angle_alpha   90.00
_cell.angle_beta   90.00
_cell.angle_gamma   90.00
#
_symmetry.space_group_name_H-M   'P 1'
#
loop_
_entity.id
_entity.type
_entity.pdbx_description
1 polymer ?
#
loop_
_entity_poly.entity_id
_entity_poly.type
_entity_poly.pdbx_seq_one_letter_code
_entity_poly.pdbx_strand_id
1 'polypeptide(L)'
;MALLFHVGQRGQAFEAFKLLIGAILALLILMIILGAVQQLRGLEDKISYDKLVQAAQSARKQPNGQVLKVEDIILKEGGYSSASFADKMNLRPECVSLDAFGQAFSSNAPVAVTVNQRMLTSVYYRCSIAGSQDCEVECEIKFGKGFD
;
A
#
# COMPACT_ATOMS: atom_id res chain seq x y z
N MET A 1 -44.62 -56.53 29.75
CA MET A 1 -45.17 -55.16 29.94
C MET A 1 -44.06 -54.19 29.57
N ALA A 2 -44.05 -53.74 28.31
CA ALA A 2 -42.93 -53.03 27.71
C ALA A 2 -43.02 -51.53 28.02
N LEU A 3 -42.06 -51.04 28.80
CA LEU A 3 -41.54 -49.68 28.67
C LEU A 3 -40.73 -49.63 27.37
N LEU A 4 -40.85 -48.56 26.57
CA LEU A 4 -39.73 -47.88 25.92
C LEU A 4 -40.19 -46.68 25.06
N PHE A 5 -39.97 -45.48 25.62
CA PHE A 5 -39.49 -44.26 24.96
C PHE A 5 -39.90 -43.98 23.51
N HIS A 6 -40.87 -43.07 23.33
CA HIS A 6 -41.06 -42.31 22.09
C HIS A 6 -41.28 -40.81 22.39
N VAL A 7 -40.44 -40.24 23.26
CA VAL A 7 -40.41 -38.79 23.54
C VAL A 7 -38.95 -38.35 23.58
N GLY A 8 -38.35 -38.06 22.42
CA GLY A 8 -36.95 -37.62 22.37
C GLY A 8 -36.49 -37.01 21.05
N GLN A 9 -37.06 -37.43 19.90
CA GLN A 9 -36.56 -36.99 18.59
C GLN A 9 -36.90 -35.53 18.20
N ARG A 10 -37.91 -34.89 18.80
CA ARG A 10 -38.26 -33.48 18.48
C ARG A 10 -37.40 -32.44 19.22
N GLY A 11 -36.78 -32.82 20.34
CA GLY A 11 -35.92 -31.91 21.14
C GLY A 11 -34.52 -31.75 20.56
N GLN A 12 -33.90 -32.86 20.11
CA GLN A 12 -32.53 -32.84 19.55
C GLN A 12 -32.41 -32.05 18.24
N ALA A 13 -33.42 -32.12 17.36
CA ALA A 13 -33.42 -31.35 16.11
C ALA A 13 -33.49 -29.83 16.37
N PHE A 14 -34.20 -29.41 17.43
CA PHE A 14 -34.35 -28.00 17.78
C PHE A 14 -33.08 -27.43 18.42
N GLU A 15 -32.32 -28.23 19.18
CA GLU A 15 -31.02 -27.82 19.71
C GLU A 15 -29.95 -27.71 18.62
N ALA A 16 -29.91 -28.68 17.68
CA ALA A 16 -29.04 -28.60 16.51
C ALA A 16 -29.34 -27.36 15.65
N PHE A 17 -30.63 -27.02 15.49
CA PHE A 17 -31.06 -25.83 14.77
C PHE A 17 -30.64 -24.53 15.49
N LYS A 18 -30.75 -24.46 16.82
CA LYS A 18 -30.25 -23.32 17.61
C LYS A 18 -28.73 -23.15 17.51
N LEU A 19 -27.98 -24.25 17.54
CA LEU A 19 -26.53 -24.22 17.34
C LEU A 19 -26.16 -23.72 15.93
N LEU A 20 -26.88 -24.15 14.89
CA LEU A 20 -26.70 -23.66 13.53
C LEU A 20 -26.99 -22.16 13.40
N ILE A 21 -28.07 -21.67 14.00
CA ILE A 21 -28.38 -20.23 14.02
C ILE A 21 -27.26 -19.45 14.72
N GLY A 22 -26.77 -19.94 15.86
CA GLY A 22 -25.66 -19.33 16.57
C GLY A 22 -24.38 -19.26 15.73
N ALA A 23 -24.06 -20.33 15.00
CA ALA A 23 -22.92 -20.38 14.09
C ALA A 23 -23.06 -19.39 12.92
N ILE A 24 -24.26 -19.29 12.32
CA ILE A 24 -24.53 -18.33 11.23
C ILE A 24 -24.38 -16.89 11.74
N LEU A 25 -24.93 -16.57 12.91
CA LEU A 25 -24.80 -15.24 13.50
C LEU A 25 -23.34 -14.90 13.80
N ALA A 26 -22.56 -15.84 14.32
CA ALA A 26 -21.13 -15.65 14.54
C ALA A 26 -20.35 -15.41 13.23
N LEU A 27 -20.69 -16.13 12.16
CA LEU A 27 -20.09 -15.92 10.84
C LEU A 27 -20.43 -14.54 10.26
N LEU A 28 -21.68 -14.06 10.43
CA LEU A 28 -22.08 -12.73 10.00
C LEU A 28 -21.29 -11.64 10.73
N ILE A 29 -21.11 -11.77 12.04
CA ILE A 29 -20.29 -10.84 12.83
C ILE A 29 -18.84 -10.86 12.33
N LEU A 30 -18.28 -12.04 12.06
CA LEU A 30 -16.94 -12.16 11.51
C LEU A 30 -16.81 -11.46 10.15
N MET A 31 -17.79 -11.60 9.25
CA MET A 31 -17.78 -10.90 7.97
C MET A 31 -17.79 -9.38 8.13
N ILE A 32 -18.56 -8.84 9.08
CA ILE A 32 -18.58 -7.40 9.38
C ILE A 32 -17.19 -6.94 9.83
N ILE A 33 -16.56 -7.68 10.74
CA ILE A 33 -15.21 -7.37 11.23
C ILE A 33 -14.19 -7.40 10.09
N LEU A 34 -14.24 -8.42 9.23
CA LEU A 34 -13.35 -8.53 8.08
C LEU A 34 -13.55 -7.36 7.11
N GLY A 35 -14.80 -6.95 6.85
CA GLY A 35 -15.11 -5.80 6.03
C GLY A 35 -14.53 -4.50 6.59
N ALA A 36 -14.69 -4.27 7.89
CA ALA A 36 -14.12 -3.10 8.57
C ALA A 36 -12.59 -3.08 8.51
N VAL A 37 -11.93 -4.21 8.75
CA VAL A 37 -10.47 -4.33 8.67
C VAL A 37 -9.95 -4.06 7.25
N GLN A 38 -10.63 -4.58 6.22
CA GLN A 38 -10.26 -4.32 4.83
C GLN A 38 -10.41 -2.83 4.48
N GLN A 39 -11.48 -2.18 4.95
CA GLN A 39 -11.70 -0.76 4.72
C GLN A 39 -10.60 0.10 5.36
N LEU A 40 -10.19 -0.22 6.60
CA LEU A 40 -9.10 0.48 7.27
C LEU A 40 -7.77 0.31 6.55
N ARG A 41 -7.43 -0.91 6.11
CA ARG A 41 -6.21 -1.15 5.30
C ARG A 41 -6.21 -0.36 4.00
N GLY A 42 -7.35 -0.30 3.32
CA GLY A 42 -7.51 0.50 2.10
C GLY A 42 -7.30 2.00 2.33
N LEU A 43 -7.69 2.50 3.50
CA LEU A 43 -7.49 3.89 3.89
C LEU A 43 -6.00 4.20 4.15
N GLU A 44 -5.29 3.34 4.89
CA GLU A 44 -3.86 3.48 5.15
C GLU A 44 -3.03 3.51 3.85
N ASP A 45 -3.41 2.64 2.92
CA ASP A 45 -2.79 2.54 1.60
C ASP A 45 -2.99 3.83 0.80
N LYS A 46 -4.21 4.39 0.83
CA LYS A 46 -4.52 5.65 0.15
C LYS A 46 -3.75 6.81 0.77
N ILE A 47 -3.72 6.91 2.09
CA ILE A 47 -2.97 7.95 2.81
C ILE A 47 -1.48 7.87 2.47
N SER A 48 -0.92 6.67 2.44
CA SER A 48 0.49 6.46 2.09
C SER A 48 0.79 6.87 0.65
N TYR A 49 -0.09 6.53 -0.29
CA TYR A 49 0.04 6.95 -1.68
C TYR A 49 -0.08 8.47 -1.85
N ASP A 50 -1.05 9.09 -1.18
CA ASP A 50 -1.26 10.54 -1.22
C ASP A 50 -0.05 11.28 -0.64
N LYS A 51 0.53 10.81 0.48
CA LYS A 51 1.77 11.34 1.06
C LYS A 51 2.93 11.24 0.06
N LEU A 52 3.10 10.10 -0.59
CA LEU A 52 4.16 9.85 -1.57
C LEU A 52 4.05 10.78 -2.80
N VAL A 53 2.84 11.01 -3.31
CA VAL A 53 2.61 11.94 -4.43
C VAL A 53 2.81 13.40 -4.01
N GLN A 54 2.27 13.79 -2.85
CA GLN A 54 2.42 15.16 -2.33
C GLN A 54 3.89 15.51 -2.06
N ALA A 55 4.67 14.56 -1.56
CA ALA A 55 6.10 14.71 -1.35
C ALA A 55 6.86 14.93 -2.66
N ALA A 56 6.57 14.12 -3.69
CA ALA A 56 7.15 14.30 -5.02
C ALA A 56 6.86 15.69 -5.59
N GLN A 57 5.62 16.14 -5.50
CA GLN A 57 5.22 17.49 -5.94
C GLN A 57 5.88 18.60 -5.12
N SER A 58 6.04 18.40 -3.81
CA SER A 58 6.68 19.36 -2.91
C SER A 58 8.18 19.48 -3.20
N ALA A 59 8.86 18.35 -3.42
CA ALA A 59 10.26 18.32 -3.83
C ALA A 59 10.47 19.05 -5.17
N ARG A 60 9.61 18.82 -6.17
CA ARG A 60 9.67 19.56 -7.44
C ARG A 60 9.51 21.07 -7.24
N LYS A 61 8.56 21.51 -6.40
CA LYS A 61 8.30 22.94 -6.16
C LYS A 61 9.48 23.65 -5.49
N GLN A 62 10.39 22.90 -4.86
CA GLN A 62 11.58 23.40 -4.21
C GLN A 62 12.82 22.68 -4.77
N PRO A 63 13.21 22.93 -6.04
CA PRO A 63 14.30 22.22 -6.71
C PRO A 63 15.67 22.75 -6.27
N ASN A 64 15.92 22.77 -4.96
CA ASN A 64 17.10 23.33 -4.32
C ASN A 64 18.18 22.28 -4.01
N GLY A 65 18.00 21.04 -4.47
CA GLY A 65 18.90 19.92 -4.21
C GLY A 65 18.83 19.33 -2.80
N GLN A 66 17.95 19.86 -1.93
CA GLN A 66 17.77 19.31 -0.59
C GLN A 66 16.99 17.99 -0.64
N VAL A 67 17.36 17.08 0.26
CA VAL A 67 16.70 15.79 0.38
C VAL A 67 15.44 15.94 1.23
N LEU A 68 14.29 15.68 0.64
CA LEU A 68 13.03 15.50 1.35
C LEU A 68 12.85 14.03 1.69
N LYS A 69 12.96 13.69 2.98
CA LYS A 69 12.67 12.35 3.50
C LYS A 69 11.21 12.26 3.91
N VAL A 70 10.55 11.19 3.49
CA VAL A 70 9.21 10.84 3.95
C VAL A 70 9.22 9.46 4.56
N GLU A 71 8.83 9.40 5.82
CA GLU A 71 8.79 8.18 6.62
C GLU A 71 7.38 7.58 6.61
N ASP A 72 7.30 6.33 7.09
CA ASP A 72 6.04 5.60 7.27
C ASP A 72 5.18 5.50 6.01
N ILE A 73 5.82 5.23 4.88
CA ILE A 73 5.13 4.99 3.60
C ILE A 73 4.90 3.50 3.43
N ILE A 74 3.63 3.11 3.36
CA ILE A 74 3.23 1.77 2.96
C ILE A 74 3.27 1.69 1.43
N LEU A 75 4.17 0.87 0.91
CA LEU A 75 4.20 0.51 -0.50
C LEU A 75 3.42 -0.79 -0.72
N LYS A 76 2.63 -0.83 -1.79
CA LYS A 76 1.97 -2.04 -2.26
C LYS A 76 2.92 -2.82 -3.14
N GLU A 77 2.68 -4.12 -3.22
CA GLU A 77 3.26 -4.92 -4.29
C GLU A 77 2.86 -4.33 -5.65
N GLY A 78 3.84 -4.18 -6.54
CA GLY A 78 3.61 -3.60 -7.86
C GLY A 78 4.79 -2.76 -8.36
N GLY A 79 4.65 -2.28 -9.59
CA GLY A 79 5.64 -1.45 -10.27
C GLY A 79 5.41 0.04 -10.05
N TYR A 80 6.48 0.74 -9.71
CA TYR A 80 6.57 2.19 -9.61
C TYR A 80 7.52 2.67 -10.72
N SER A 81 7.05 3.49 -11.64
CA SER A 81 7.83 3.93 -12.80
C SER A 81 8.13 5.43 -12.76
N SER A 82 9.27 5.82 -13.35
CA SER A 82 9.64 7.23 -13.52
C SER A 82 8.55 7.98 -14.27
N ALA A 83 7.94 7.37 -15.29
CA ALA A 83 6.82 7.93 -16.04
C ALA A 83 5.61 8.24 -15.15
N SER A 84 5.23 7.34 -14.23
CA SER A 84 4.13 7.58 -13.30
C SER A 84 4.40 8.77 -12.37
N PHE A 85 5.63 8.90 -11.87
CA PHE A 85 6.02 10.01 -11.02
C PHE A 85 6.18 11.32 -11.79
N ALA A 86 6.72 11.26 -13.01
CA ALA A 86 6.87 12.39 -13.91
C ALA A 86 5.52 13.00 -14.28
N ASP A 87 4.50 12.17 -14.58
CA ASP A 87 3.12 12.61 -14.79
C ASP A 87 2.58 13.38 -13.56
N LYS A 88 2.74 12.82 -12.35
CA LYS A 88 2.30 13.48 -11.11
C LYS A 88 3.05 14.77 -10.79
N MET A 89 4.30 14.86 -11.21
CA MET A 89 5.14 16.04 -11.05
C MET A 89 4.99 17.02 -12.22
N ASN A 90 4.33 16.68 -13.31
CA ASN A 90 4.35 17.44 -14.57
C ASN A 90 5.78 17.69 -15.07
N LEU A 91 6.56 16.62 -15.16
CA LEU A 91 7.91 16.55 -15.72
C LEU A 91 7.95 15.52 -16.85
N ARG A 92 9.01 15.51 -17.64
CA ARG A 92 9.23 14.42 -18.61
C ARG A 92 9.79 13.19 -17.89
N PRO A 93 9.43 11.96 -18.33
CA PRO A 93 9.90 10.72 -17.70
C PRO A 93 11.42 10.62 -17.55
N GLU A 94 12.18 11.14 -18.51
CA GLU A 94 13.64 11.18 -18.52
C GLU A 94 14.25 12.08 -17.42
N CYS A 95 13.46 13.01 -16.87
CA CYS A 95 13.88 13.92 -15.81
C CYS A 95 13.68 13.34 -14.41
N VAL A 96 13.15 12.12 -14.32
CA VAL A 96 12.88 11.44 -13.06
C VAL A 96 13.63 10.12 -13.05
N SER A 97 14.48 9.93 -12.04
CA SER A 97 15.18 8.67 -11.82
C SER A 97 14.70 8.00 -10.55
N LEU A 98 14.56 6.68 -10.61
CA LEU A 98 14.15 5.85 -9.49
C LEU A 98 15.29 4.90 -9.11
N ASP A 99 15.54 4.79 -7.81
CA ASP A 99 16.47 3.79 -7.28
C ASP A 99 15.91 3.20 -5.98
N ALA A 100 16.27 1.95 -5.68
CA ALA A 100 15.72 1.25 -4.54
C ALA A 100 16.74 0.32 -3.90
N PHE A 101 16.74 0.30 -2.58
CA PHE A 101 17.68 -0.46 -1.78
C PHE A 101 16.94 -1.41 -0.83
N GLY A 102 17.35 -2.68 -0.85
CA GLY A 102 16.82 -3.72 0.03
C GLY A 102 16.23 -4.91 -0.73
N GLN A 103 16.08 -6.03 -0.04
CA GLN A 103 15.64 -7.30 -0.65
C GLN A 103 14.17 -7.32 -1.07
N ALA A 104 13.36 -6.40 -0.53
CA ALA A 104 11.94 -6.28 -0.87
C ALA A 104 11.69 -5.60 -2.23
N PHE A 105 12.75 -5.07 -2.86
CA PHE A 105 12.69 -4.40 -4.16
C PHE A 105 13.33 -5.26 -5.25
N SER A 106 12.76 -5.21 -6.44
CA SER A 106 13.41 -5.58 -7.70
C SER A 106 13.58 -4.29 -8.51
N SER A 107 14.81 -3.89 -8.77
CA SER A 107 15.13 -2.59 -9.38
C SER A 107 15.47 -2.76 -10.86
N ASN A 108 14.77 -1.99 -11.71
CA ASN A 108 15.17 -1.68 -13.08
C ASN A 108 15.53 -0.18 -13.16
N ALA A 109 16.35 0.27 -12.20
CA ALA A 109 16.81 1.66 -12.13
C ALA A 109 17.51 2.09 -13.44
N PRO A 110 17.34 3.36 -13.86
CA PRO A 110 16.60 4.44 -13.20
C PRO A 110 15.10 4.52 -13.56
N VAL A 111 14.56 3.54 -14.31
CA VAL A 111 13.24 3.67 -14.97
C VAL A 111 12.10 3.14 -14.10
N ALA A 112 12.31 2.04 -13.39
CA ALA A 112 11.26 1.42 -12.60
C ALA A 112 11.81 0.72 -11.36
N VAL A 113 11.01 0.71 -10.31
CA VAL A 113 11.19 -0.05 -9.08
C VAL A 113 9.97 -0.92 -8.88
N THR A 114 10.18 -2.22 -8.76
CA THR A 114 9.12 -3.18 -8.41
C THR A 114 9.24 -3.51 -6.93
N VAL A 115 8.12 -3.40 -6.23
CA VAL A 115 7.99 -3.84 -4.84
C VAL A 115 7.43 -5.25 -4.85
N ASN A 116 8.19 -6.21 -4.31
CA ASN A 116 7.83 -7.63 -4.36
C ASN A 116 6.83 -8.04 -3.28
N GLN A 117 6.70 -7.24 -2.22
CA GLN A 117 5.77 -7.48 -1.12
C GLN A 117 5.40 -6.16 -0.44
N ARG A 118 4.18 -6.08 0.10
CA ARG A 118 3.73 -4.92 0.88
C ARG A 118 4.72 -4.63 2.02
N MET A 119 5.20 -3.40 2.12
CA MET A 119 6.18 -3.02 3.14
C MET A 119 6.01 -1.58 3.62
N LEU A 120 6.42 -1.34 4.87
CA LEU A 120 6.60 0.00 5.43
C LEU A 120 8.04 0.44 5.16
N THR A 121 8.24 1.61 4.57
CA THR A 121 9.58 2.11 4.24
C THR A 121 9.63 3.64 4.26
N SER A 122 10.85 4.17 4.09
CA SER A 122 11.09 5.59 3.83
C SER A 122 11.37 5.81 2.34
N VAL A 123 10.90 6.94 1.83
CA VAL A 123 11.18 7.41 0.46
C VAL A 123 11.85 8.76 0.52
N TYR A 124 12.89 8.93 -0.29
CA TYR A 124 13.72 10.12 -0.33
C TYR A 124 13.60 10.76 -1.69
N TYR A 125 13.36 12.07 -1.71
CA TYR A 125 13.25 12.86 -2.94
C TYR A 125 14.36 13.90 -2.94
N ARG A 126 15.05 14.05 -4.07
CA ARG A 126 15.97 15.14 -4.30
C ARG A 126 15.69 15.71 -5.68
N CYS A 127 15.25 16.96 -5.73
CA CYS A 127 15.06 17.66 -7.00
C CYS A 127 16.00 18.86 -7.08
N SER A 128 16.58 19.08 -8.25
CA SER A 128 17.47 20.20 -8.52
C SER A 128 17.14 20.83 -9.86
N ILE A 129 17.37 22.14 -9.97
CA ILE A 129 17.31 22.83 -11.27
C ILE A 129 18.37 22.19 -12.17
N ALA A 130 17.94 21.64 -13.29
CA ALA A 130 18.84 21.11 -14.29
C ALA A 130 19.18 22.24 -15.28
N GLY A 131 20.46 22.33 -15.62
CA GLY A 131 20.96 23.36 -16.55
C GLY A 131 20.84 22.94 -18.02
N SER A 132 20.14 21.84 -18.31
CA SER A 132 20.05 21.26 -19.65
C SER A 132 18.80 21.78 -20.38
N GLN A 133 18.85 21.82 -21.72
CA GLN A 133 17.69 22.20 -22.53
C GLN A 133 16.52 21.21 -22.38
N ASP A 134 16.81 19.99 -21.90
CA ASP A 134 15.81 18.96 -21.77
C ASP A 134 15.16 18.90 -20.38
N CYS A 135 16.02 18.91 -19.37
CA CYS A 135 15.78 19.05 -17.94
C CYS A 135 15.61 20.48 -17.42
N GLU A 136 14.41 21.03 -17.17
CA GLU A 136 14.34 22.24 -16.30
C GLU A 136 14.56 21.85 -14.83
N VAL A 137 13.97 20.72 -14.41
CA VAL A 137 14.13 20.13 -13.09
C VAL A 137 14.37 18.65 -13.26
N GLU A 138 15.44 18.17 -12.62
CA GLU A 138 15.73 16.74 -12.47
C GLU A 138 15.37 16.31 -11.04
N CYS A 139 14.73 15.15 -10.92
CA CYS A 139 14.31 14.59 -9.64
C CYS A 139 14.79 13.14 -9.50
N GLU A 140 15.49 12.85 -8.42
CA GLU A 140 15.87 11.51 -8.01
C GLU A 140 14.97 11.05 -6.86
N ILE A 141 14.43 9.84 -6.96
CA ILE A 141 13.58 9.23 -5.95
C ILE A 141 14.22 7.93 -5.51
N LYS A 142 14.54 7.82 -4.21
CA LYS A 142 15.15 6.62 -3.62
C LYS A 142 14.23 5.95 -2.62
N PHE A 143 14.11 4.63 -2.71
CA PHE A 143 13.34 3.81 -1.79
C PHE A 143 14.26 3.05 -0.82
N GLY A 144 13.94 3.06 0.47
CA GLY A 144 14.62 2.25 1.50
C GLY A 144 15.95 2.84 2.01
N LYS A 145 16.75 3.49 1.16
CA LYS A 145 17.98 4.17 1.56
C LYS A 145 18.06 5.57 0.96
N GLY A 146 18.64 6.51 1.72
CA GLY A 146 18.77 7.92 1.35
C GLY A 146 19.94 8.22 0.41
N PHE A 147 20.22 9.52 0.28
CA PHE A 147 21.38 10.06 -0.42
C PHE A 147 22.50 10.30 0.59
N ASP A 148 23.25 9.23 0.89
CA ASP A 148 24.50 9.29 1.66
C ASP A 148 25.68 9.60 0.74
#